data_AF-A0A518HFU3-F1
#
_entry.id   AF-A0A518HFU3-F1
#
_cell.length_a   1.000
_cell.length_b   1.000
_cell.length_c   1.000
_cell.angle_alpha   90.00
_cell.angle_beta   90.00
_cell.angle_gamma   90.00
#
_symmetry.space_group_name_H-M   'P 1'
#
loop_
_entity.id
_entity.type
_entity.pdbx_description
1 polymer ?
#
loop_
_entity_poly.entity_id
_entity_poly.type
_entity_poly.pdbx_seq_one_letter_code
_entity_poly.pdbx_strand_id
1 'polypeptide(L)'
;MTVILAIIVACSAADRCPECGWQPRTTETSVEVGTAEELIAAVGRARPNTTIFLRDGVYQINRWFEVAVPDIVIRGRSGDRNKVVLRGPGVDEHQVGTILSVGAPRVTIADLSVGLVAHHGVQVRGELGADDVELHNLRVVETGQQLVKGSMGEDGRGPHRGLLSCSTLEYVDHAPSSYTNGVDVLGGRGWVVRDCVFRRIRGPEAEGHRAGPAVLFWHGSRDTIVERNLVLDCYRGIAFGLEPRAGDPGADHLGGVIRRNAICNRSPWADEAIEVGACPDVLIDHNTVLVEGKLRWSISVRFPETAATVRNNLTNNSVAARDGARLEQSANILDARPEWFVDPDRGDLRLVGYATPSPGDRPGISGLAAGVGAFEPGAKRPTPGRQPDPPGGRAPGAHP
;
A
#
# COMPACT_ATOMS: atom_id res chain seq x y z
N MET A 1 28.12 34.63 -2.90
CA MET A 1 28.46 33.28 -3.41
C MET A 1 28.82 32.42 -2.20
N THR A 2 27.86 31.68 -1.66
CA THR A 2 28.12 30.76 -0.54
C THR A 2 28.45 29.41 -1.15
N VAL A 3 29.72 29.02 -1.05
CA VAL A 3 30.22 27.72 -1.52
C VAL A 3 29.61 26.65 -0.61
N ILE A 4 28.65 25.88 -1.12
CA ILE A 4 28.19 24.66 -0.46
C ILE A 4 29.32 23.64 -0.64
N LEU A 5 30.05 23.38 0.43
CA LEU A 5 31.11 22.38 0.48
C LEU A 5 30.44 20.99 0.38
N ALA A 6 30.56 20.33 -0.77
CA ALA A 6 30.17 18.94 -0.92
C ALA A 6 31.16 18.07 -0.12
N ILE A 7 30.81 17.74 1.11
CA ILE A 7 31.58 16.77 1.90
C ILE A 7 31.23 15.39 1.35
N ILE A 8 32.14 14.81 0.55
CA ILE A 8 32.07 13.40 0.16
C ILE A 8 32.41 12.57 1.41
N VAL A 9 31.39 12.22 2.19
CA VAL A 9 31.51 11.19 3.23
C VAL A 9 31.15 9.86 2.57
N ALA A 10 32.05 8.88 2.64
CA ALA A 10 31.74 7.50 2.27
C ALA A 10 30.51 7.05 3.07
N CYS A 11 29.42 6.74 2.36
CA CYS A 11 28.17 6.31 2.98
C CYS A 11 28.42 4.96 3.66
N SER A 12 28.26 4.86 4.99
CA SER A 12 28.24 3.53 5.62
C SER A 12 27.10 2.74 5.00
N ALA A 13 27.34 1.48 4.64
CA ALA A 13 26.28 0.59 4.17
C ALA A 13 25.16 0.60 5.23
N ALA A 14 23.97 1.03 4.83
CA ALA A 14 22.84 1.01 5.74
C ALA A 14 22.44 -0.44 6.01
N ASP A 15 22.10 -0.72 7.25
CA ASP A 15 21.75 -2.07 7.67
C ASP A 15 20.52 -2.59 6.93
N ARG A 16 20.52 -3.91 6.70
CA ARG A 16 19.40 -4.63 6.12
C ARG A 16 18.16 -4.46 7.01
N CYS A 17 17.02 -4.11 6.42
CA CYS A 17 15.75 -4.06 7.13
C CYS A 17 15.49 -5.42 7.79
N PRO A 18 15.34 -5.48 9.13
CA PRO A 18 15.20 -6.74 9.84
C PRO A 18 13.87 -7.44 9.58
N GLU A 19 12.87 -6.71 9.08
CA GLU A 19 11.53 -7.25 8.80
C GLU A 19 11.44 -7.94 7.44
N CYS A 20 11.76 -7.24 6.35
CA CYS A 20 11.61 -7.78 4.99
C CYS A 20 12.93 -8.01 4.25
N GLY A 21 14.07 -7.72 4.90
CA GLY A 21 15.39 -7.93 4.31
C GLY A 21 15.77 -6.91 3.23
N TRP A 22 15.02 -5.81 3.08
CA TRP A 22 15.33 -4.73 2.14
C TRP A 22 16.64 -4.02 2.48
N GLN A 23 17.32 -3.49 1.46
CA GLN A 23 18.48 -2.62 1.60
C GLN A 23 18.34 -1.47 0.61
N PRO A 24 18.71 -0.24 1.01
CA PRO A 24 18.75 0.88 0.09
C PRO A 24 19.81 0.65 -0.98
N ARG A 25 19.59 1.26 -2.14
CA ARG A 25 20.58 1.29 -3.22
C ARG A 25 21.86 1.97 -2.74
N THR A 26 22.99 1.37 -3.09
CA THR A 26 24.30 2.01 -2.90
C THR A 26 24.45 3.17 -3.87
N THR A 27 24.87 4.33 -3.35
CA THR A 27 25.15 5.53 -4.15
C THR A 27 26.60 5.97 -3.98
N GLU A 28 27.08 6.80 -4.88
CA GLU A 28 28.47 7.29 -4.89
C GLU A 28 28.64 8.56 -4.06
N THR A 29 27.63 9.43 -4.08
CA THR A 29 27.66 10.71 -3.39
C THR A 29 26.50 10.84 -2.42
N SER A 30 26.65 11.74 -1.44
CA SER A 30 25.56 12.10 -0.54
C SER A 30 25.53 13.59 -0.24
N VAL A 31 24.34 14.09 0.07
CA VAL A 31 24.09 15.43 0.57
C VAL A 31 23.10 15.34 1.72
N GLU A 32 23.27 16.17 2.74
CA GLU A 32 22.36 16.23 3.88
C GLU A 32 21.61 17.56 3.86
N VAL A 33 20.31 17.51 4.12
CA VAL A 33 19.40 18.65 4.13
C VAL A 33 18.63 18.72 5.45
N GLY A 34 18.20 19.90 5.86
CA GLY A 34 17.41 20.12 7.08
C GLY A 34 16.19 21.01 6.90
N THR A 35 15.91 21.50 5.69
CA THR A 35 14.76 22.34 5.38
C THR A 35 14.12 21.94 4.05
N ALA A 36 12.88 22.39 3.82
CA ALA A 36 12.16 22.15 2.56
C ALA A 36 12.90 22.78 1.37
N GLU A 37 13.42 24.00 1.52
CA GLU A 37 14.15 24.71 0.48
C GLU A 37 15.46 23.99 0.11
N GLU A 38 16.18 23.49 1.12
CA GLU A 38 17.39 22.68 0.90
C GLU A 38 17.07 21.36 0.21
N LEU A 39 16.00 20.67 0.61
CA LEU A 39 15.55 19.44 -0.05
C LEU A 39 15.24 19.69 -1.53
N ILE A 40 14.41 20.70 -1.84
CA ILE A 40 14.02 20.99 -3.22
C ILE A 40 15.24 21.42 -4.05
N ALA A 41 16.15 22.22 -3.47
CA ALA A 41 17.38 22.61 -4.14
C ALA A 41 18.33 21.43 -4.37
N ALA A 42 18.41 20.48 -3.42
CA ALA A 42 19.20 19.26 -3.56
C ALA A 42 18.63 18.37 -4.67
N VAL A 43 17.32 18.14 -4.71
CA VAL A 43 16.66 17.37 -5.78
C VAL A 43 16.93 18.00 -7.15
N GLY A 44 16.77 19.33 -7.28
CA GLY A 44 17.00 20.02 -8.56
C GLY A 44 18.45 20.09 -9.03
N ARG A 45 19.43 19.75 -8.17
CA ARG A 45 20.87 19.77 -8.49
C ARG A 45 21.52 18.39 -8.46
N ALA A 46 20.80 17.37 -8.00
CA ALA A 46 21.33 16.04 -7.84
C ALA A 46 21.80 15.47 -9.19
N ARG A 47 22.84 14.64 -9.13
CA ARG A 47 23.28 13.81 -10.24
C ARG A 47 22.89 12.36 -9.94
N PRO A 48 22.81 11.46 -10.94
CA PRO A 48 22.62 10.04 -10.67
C PRO A 48 23.62 9.52 -9.63
N ASN A 49 23.22 8.52 -8.85
CA ASN A 49 23.98 7.98 -7.72
C ASN A 49 24.22 8.99 -6.58
N THR A 50 23.19 9.78 -6.25
CA THR A 50 23.18 10.67 -5.08
C THR A 50 22.19 10.18 -4.03
N THR A 51 22.63 10.06 -2.78
CA THR A 51 21.74 9.97 -1.62
C THR A 51 21.50 11.35 -1.02
N ILE A 52 20.24 11.78 -0.94
CA ILE A 52 19.79 12.96 -0.21
C ILE A 52 19.29 12.50 1.16
N PHE A 53 20.07 12.75 2.21
CA PHE A 53 19.71 12.48 3.59
C PHE A 53 18.91 13.65 4.19
N LEU A 54 17.76 13.33 4.78
CA LEU A 54 16.91 14.27 5.50
C LEU A 54 17.23 14.19 7.00
N ARG A 55 17.62 15.32 7.59
CA ARG A 55 17.68 15.45 9.06
C ARG A 55 16.28 15.37 9.66
N ASP A 56 16.21 14.90 10.90
CA ASP A 56 14.98 14.90 11.69
C ASP A 56 14.38 16.32 11.70
N GLY A 57 13.09 16.44 11.38
CA GLY A 57 12.40 17.71 11.24
C GLY A 57 11.12 17.62 10.41
N VAL A 58 10.41 18.75 10.38
CA VAL A 58 9.22 18.95 9.55
C VAL A 58 9.58 19.84 8.36
N TYR A 59 9.31 19.34 7.16
CA TYR A 59 9.59 19.98 5.88
C TYR A 59 8.27 20.45 5.28
N GLN A 60 8.01 21.75 5.33
CA GLN A 60 6.80 22.34 4.77
C GLN A 60 6.96 22.55 3.27
N ILE A 61 6.30 21.71 2.47
CA ILE A 61 6.39 21.71 1.01
C ILE A 61 5.28 22.60 0.44
N ASN A 62 5.60 23.87 0.21
CA ASN A 62 4.68 24.88 -0.33
C ASN A 62 4.83 25.11 -1.84
N ARG A 63 5.72 24.36 -2.50
CA ARG A 63 5.91 24.43 -3.94
C ARG A 63 6.18 23.05 -4.51
N TRP A 64 5.66 22.82 -5.71
CA TRP A 64 5.87 21.58 -6.43
C TRP A 64 7.34 21.40 -6.84
N PHE A 65 7.80 20.15 -6.86
CA PHE A 65 9.08 19.74 -7.41
C PHE A 65 9.00 18.29 -7.91
N GLU A 66 9.92 17.91 -8.80
CA GLU A 66 9.99 16.56 -9.36
C GLU A 66 11.37 15.94 -9.17
N VAL A 67 11.40 14.66 -8.81
CA VAL A 67 12.59 13.81 -8.86
C VAL A 67 12.77 13.32 -10.29
N ALA A 68 13.41 14.16 -11.11
CA ALA A 68 13.61 13.93 -12.55
C ALA A 68 14.94 13.25 -12.90
N VAL A 69 15.78 12.95 -11.90
CA VAL A 69 17.09 12.34 -12.07
C VAL A 69 17.02 10.88 -11.61
N PRO A 70 17.50 9.91 -12.41
CA PRO A 70 17.48 8.50 -12.03
C PRO A 70 18.54 8.18 -10.97
N ASP A 71 18.44 7.00 -10.36
CA ASP A 71 19.45 6.50 -9.41
C ASP A 71 19.64 7.43 -8.19
N ILE A 72 18.54 8.05 -7.75
CA ILE A 72 18.50 8.92 -6.56
C ILE A 72 17.90 8.16 -5.39
N VAL A 73 18.51 8.33 -4.21
CA VAL A 73 17.94 7.89 -2.93
C VAL A 73 17.57 9.13 -2.12
N ILE A 74 16.33 9.24 -1.67
CA ILE A 74 15.87 10.27 -0.72
C ILE A 74 15.44 9.55 0.55
N ARG A 75 16.10 9.81 1.68
CA ARG A 75 15.74 9.10 2.92
C ARG A 75 16.05 9.83 4.21
N GLY A 76 15.30 9.49 5.26
CA GLY A 76 15.59 9.94 6.62
C GLY A 76 16.97 9.46 7.11
N ARG A 77 17.75 10.38 7.69
CA ARG A 77 19.10 10.09 8.20
C ARG A 77 19.09 9.11 9.35
N SER A 78 18.08 9.17 10.21
CA SER A 78 17.94 8.34 11.41
C SER A 78 17.31 6.96 11.14
N GLY A 79 16.70 6.74 9.97
CA GLY A 79 15.91 5.55 9.68
C GLY A 79 14.52 5.53 10.35
N ASP A 80 14.18 6.54 11.14
CA ASP A 80 12.88 6.65 11.83
C ASP A 80 11.93 7.55 11.04
N ARG A 81 10.98 6.92 10.35
CA ARG A 81 9.98 7.62 9.53
C ARG A 81 9.15 8.65 10.29
N ASN A 82 9.07 8.56 11.62
CA ASN A 82 8.28 9.50 12.42
C ASN A 82 9.04 10.80 12.72
N LYS A 83 10.35 10.83 12.49
CA LYS A 83 11.19 12.00 12.75
C LYS A 83 11.40 12.88 11.53
N VAL A 84 11.11 12.38 10.33
CA VAL A 84 11.19 13.15 9.09
C VAL A 84 9.79 13.26 8.49
N VAL A 85 9.20 14.45 8.52
CA VAL A 85 7.82 14.68 8.06
C VAL A 85 7.80 15.68 6.92
N LEU A 86 7.45 15.22 5.72
CA LEU A 86 7.18 16.06 4.57
C LEU A 86 5.68 16.37 4.55
N ARG A 87 5.32 17.65 4.69
CA ARG A 87 3.93 18.08 4.83
C ARG A 87 3.58 19.11 3.77
N GLY A 88 2.46 18.90 3.08
CA GLY A 88 1.89 19.89 2.17
C GLY A 88 1.13 21.00 2.89
N PRO A 89 0.51 21.93 2.16
CA PRO A 89 -0.26 23.03 2.74
C PRO A 89 -1.60 22.58 3.37
N GLY A 90 -2.14 21.43 2.94
CA GLY A 90 -3.42 20.89 3.38
C GLY A 90 -4.10 20.10 2.26
N VAL A 91 -5.17 19.39 2.59
CA VAL A 91 -5.97 18.62 1.61
C VAL A 91 -6.86 19.52 0.74
N ASP A 92 -7.24 20.70 1.24
CA ASP A 92 -8.05 21.70 0.52
C ASP A 92 -7.19 22.72 -0.25
N GLU A 93 -5.87 22.61 -0.17
CA GLU A 93 -4.91 23.60 -0.67
C GLU A 93 -4.19 23.09 -1.93
N HIS A 94 -4.71 23.45 -3.10
CA HIS A 94 -4.25 22.93 -4.40
C HIS A 94 -2.92 23.52 -4.92
N GLN A 95 -2.25 24.37 -4.14
CA GLN A 95 -0.95 24.96 -4.51
C GLN A 95 0.11 23.88 -4.77
N VAL A 96 0.01 22.76 -4.06
CA VAL A 96 0.82 21.56 -4.24
C VAL A 96 -0.13 20.38 -4.32
N GLY A 97 -0.28 19.79 -5.52
CA GLY A 97 -1.08 18.58 -5.71
C GLY A 97 -0.40 17.33 -5.15
N THR A 98 0.90 17.21 -5.35
CA THR A 98 1.70 16.05 -4.93
C THR A 98 2.99 16.50 -4.28
N ILE A 99 3.40 15.86 -3.18
CA ILE A 99 4.68 16.17 -2.53
C ILE A 99 5.86 15.50 -3.24
N LEU A 100 5.84 14.18 -3.36
CA LEU A 100 6.92 13.41 -3.99
C LEU A 100 6.51 12.98 -5.41
N SER A 101 6.73 13.86 -6.39
CA SER A 101 6.55 13.55 -7.81
C SER A 101 7.80 12.87 -8.36
N VAL A 102 7.73 11.57 -8.66
CA VAL A 102 8.85 10.75 -9.14
C VAL A 102 8.74 10.57 -10.65
N GLY A 103 9.61 11.27 -11.39
CA GLY A 103 9.62 11.27 -12.86
C GLY A 103 10.70 10.39 -13.48
N ALA A 104 11.59 9.79 -12.69
CA ALA A 104 12.75 9.04 -13.17
C ALA A 104 12.83 7.63 -12.60
N PRO A 105 13.49 6.69 -13.31
CA PRO A 105 13.61 5.32 -12.84
C PRO A 105 14.66 5.15 -11.73
N ARG A 106 14.58 4.03 -11.01
CA ARG A 106 15.53 3.62 -9.95
C ARG A 106 15.66 4.65 -8.83
N VAL A 107 14.55 5.34 -8.53
CA VAL A 107 14.45 6.25 -7.40
C VAL A 107 14.03 5.47 -6.15
N THR A 108 14.72 5.70 -5.04
CA THR A 108 14.36 5.17 -3.72
C THR A 108 13.87 6.30 -2.83
N ILE A 109 12.73 6.11 -2.17
CA ILE A 109 12.23 6.97 -1.11
C ILE A 109 12.05 6.12 0.14
N ALA A 110 12.72 6.49 1.23
CA ALA A 110 12.68 5.71 2.45
C ALA A 110 12.68 6.52 3.75
N ASP A 111 12.21 5.88 4.82
CA ASP A 111 12.39 6.33 6.21
C ASP A 111 11.83 7.74 6.51
N LEU A 112 10.63 8.03 5.98
CA LEU A 112 9.97 9.32 6.18
C LEU A 112 8.44 9.21 6.20
N SER A 113 7.81 10.22 6.78
CA SER A 113 6.37 10.45 6.68
C SER A 113 6.09 11.50 5.60
N VAL A 114 5.02 11.32 4.84
CA VAL A 114 4.57 12.27 3.81
C VAL A 114 3.05 12.40 3.82
N GLY A 115 2.51 13.62 3.75
CA GLY A 115 1.07 13.79 3.86
C GLY A 115 0.54 15.22 3.87
N LEU A 116 -0.76 15.35 4.13
CA LEU A 116 -1.48 16.63 4.23
C LEU A 116 -1.30 17.48 2.98
N VAL A 117 -1.72 16.92 1.85
CA VAL A 117 -1.57 17.48 0.50
C VAL A 117 -2.82 17.21 -0.33
N ALA A 118 -3.10 18.08 -1.30
CA ALA A 118 -4.36 18.08 -2.04
C ALA A 118 -4.63 16.79 -2.81
N HIS A 119 -3.64 16.12 -3.40
CA HIS A 119 -3.87 14.88 -4.18
C HIS A 119 -3.09 13.69 -3.60
N HIS A 120 -1.77 13.62 -3.80
CA HIS A 120 -0.98 12.41 -3.53
C HIS A 120 0.23 12.69 -2.64
N GLY A 121 0.52 11.79 -1.70
CA GLY A 121 1.78 11.85 -0.95
C GLY A 121 2.96 11.54 -1.87
N VAL A 122 2.82 10.46 -2.64
CA VAL A 122 3.79 10.03 -3.66
C VAL A 122 3.07 9.77 -4.97
N GLN A 123 3.61 10.29 -6.07
CA GLN A 123 3.18 9.93 -7.42
C GLN A 123 4.37 9.39 -8.21
N VAL A 124 4.26 8.17 -8.71
CA VAL A 124 5.20 7.54 -9.63
C VAL A 124 4.69 7.73 -11.04
N ARG A 125 5.42 8.54 -11.82
CA ARG A 125 5.00 9.00 -13.15
C ARG A 125 5.45 8.04 -14.23
N GLY A 126 4.66 7.00 -14.48
CA GLY A 126 4.92 6.01 -15.52
C GLY A 126 5.05 6.62 -16.91
N GLU A 127 4.28 7.68 -17.17
CA GLU A 127 4.33 8.46 -18.41
C GLU A 127 5.69 9.13 -18.65
N LEU A 128 6.51 9.30 -17.61
CA LEU A 128 7.88 9.82 -17.71
C LEU A 128 8.96 8.73 -17.65
N GLY A 129 8.55 7.46 -17.53
CA GLY A 129 9.47 6.33 -17.44
C GLY A 129 9.99 6.04 -16.02
N ALA A 130 9.24 6.42 -14.99
CA ALA A 130 9.56 6.09 -13.59
C ALA A 130 9.35 4.60 -13.27
N ASP A 131 10.33 3.78 -13.66
CA ASP A 131 10.41 2.34 -13.38
C ASP A 131 11.33 2.03 -12.19
N ASP A 132 11.24 0.82 -11.63
CA ASP A 132 12.16 0.31 -10.60
C ASP A 132 12.22 1.21 -9.34
N VAL A 133 11.09 1.84 -9.01
CA VAL A 133 10.96 2.75 -7.86
C VAL A 133 10.78 1.94 -6.58
N GLU A 134 11.49 2.32 -5.53
CA GLU A 134 11.42 1.69 -4.21
C GLU A 134 10.89 2.67 -3.17
N LEU A 135 9.77 2.30 -2.55
CA LEU A 135 9.11 3.01 -1.45
C LEU A 135 9.22 2.12 -0.22
N HIS A 136 10.03 2.53 0.76
CA HIS A 136 10.34 1.67 1.92
C HIS A 136 10.19 2.41 3.24
N ASN A 137 9.60 1.75 4.25
CA ASN A 137 9.47 2.31 5.59
C ASN A 137 8.84 3.73 5.58
N LEU A 138 7.83 3.92 4.74
CA LEU A 138 7.11 5.18 4.65
C LEU A 138 5.92 5.21 5.61
N ARG A 139 5.52 6.41 6.01
CA ARG A 139 4.17 6.67 6.51
C ARG A 139 3.51 7.68 5.59
N VAL A 140 2.59 7.23 4.74
CA VAL A 140 1.80 8.11 3.88
C VAL A 140 0.46 8.36 4.56
N VAL A 141 0.09 9.63 4.75
CA VAL A 141 -1.01 9.98 5.66
C VAL A 141 -1.80 11.19 5.17
N GLU A 142 -3.14 11.13 5.29
CA GLU A 142 -4.03 12.29 5.09
C GLU A 142 -3.82 13.03 3.76
N THR A 143 -4.04 12.35 2.63
CA THR A 143 -3.98 12.94 1.29
C THR A 143 -5.38 13.21 0.76
N GLY A 144 -5.57 14.19 -0.13
CA GLY A 144 -6.91 14.46 -0.66
C GLY A 144 -7.42 13.41 -1.67
N GLN A 145 -6.53 12.61 -2.25
CA GLN A 145 -6.85 11.51 -3.17
C GLN A 145 -6.08 10.24 -2.79
N GLN A 146 -5.48 9.52 -3.76
CA GLN A 146 -4.71 8.30 -3.51
C GLN A 146 -3.40 8.62 -2.78
N LEU A 147 -3.08 7.85 -1.75
CA LEU A 147 -1.88 8.07 -0.94
C LEU A 147 -0.62 7.86 -1.78
N VAL A 148 -0.59 6.75 -2.52
CA VAL A 148 0.43 6.45 -3.55
C VAL A 148 -0.26 6.24 -4.89
N LYS A 149 0.11 7.04 -5.90
CA LYS A 149 -0.41 6.95 -7.26
C LYS A 149 0.68 6.51 -8.23
N GLY A 150 0.40 5.50 -9.07
CA GLY A 150 1.15 5.22 -10.28
C GLY A 150 0.35 5.70 -11.49
N SER A 151 0.80 6.77 -12.15
CA SER A 151 0.12 7.34 -13.32
C SER A 151 0.61 6.74 -14.63
N MET A 152 -0.27 6.75 -15.63
CA MET A 152 -0.04 6.18 -16.96
C MET A 152 -0.25 7.26 -18.01
N GLY A 153 0.55 7.23 -19.08
CA GLY A 153 0.41 8.12 -20.22
C GLY A 153 -0.74 7.72 -21.15
N GLU A 154 -1.10 8.59 -22.09
CA GLU A 154 -2.10 8.30 -23.13
C GLU A 154 -1.68 7.13 -24.04
N ASP A 155 -0.37 6.89 -24.16
CA ASP A 155 0.23 5.76 -24.86
C ASP A 155 0.12 4.43 -24.10
N GLY A 156 -0.48 4.44 -22.91
CA GLY A 156 -0.62 3.26 -22.05
C GLY A 156 0.63 2.92 -21.23
N ARG A 157 1.64 3.80 -21.19
CA ARG A 157 2.86 3.57 -20.42
C ARG A 157 2.64 3.87 -18.93
N GLY A 158 2.51 2.82 -18.13
CA GLY A 158 2.50 2.88 -16.66
C GLY A 158 3.89 2.67 -16.03
N PRO A 159 4.03 2.79 -14.70
CA PRO A 159 5.29 2.59 -14.01
C PRO A 159 5.55 1.10 -13.75
N HIS A 160 6.75 0.61 -13.99
CA HIS A 160 7.04 -0.83 -13.89
C HIS A 160 8.00 -1.16 -12.74
N ARG A 161 7.89 -2.39 -12.22
CA ARG A 161 8.79 -3.01 -11.22
C ARG A 161 8.94 -2.20 -9.94
N GLY A 162 7.87 -1.54 -9.50
CA GLY A 162 7.85 -0.80 -8.25
C GLY A 162 7.78 -1.72 -7.03
N LEU A 163 8.42 -1.31 -5.94
CA LEU A 163 8.35 -1.96 -4.63
C LEU A 163 7.77 -0.99 -3.61
N LEU A 164 6.70 -1.38 -2.94
CA LEU A 164 6.23 -0.74 -1.71
C LEU A 164 6.38 -1.74 -0.56
N SER A 165 7.17 -1.38 0.46
CA SER A 165 7.46 -2.29 1.57
C SER A 165 7.57 -1.65 2.94
N CYS A 166 7.24 -2.40 4.00
CA CYS A 166 7.37 -1.98 5.41
C CYS A 166 6.71 -0.62 5.72
N SER A 167 5.69 -0.25 4.97
CA SER A 167 5.11 1.10 4.99
C SER A 167 3.72 1.11 5.61
N THR A 168 3.30 2.26 6.12
CA THR A 168 1.94 2.50 6.61
C THR A 168 1.25 3.55 5.73
N LEU A 169 0.07 3.22 5.23
CA LEU A 169 -0.77 4.09 4.42
C LEU A 169 -2.11 4.24 5.15
N GLU A 170 -2.42 5.46 5.58
CA GLU A 170 -3.54 5.63 6.50
C GLU A 170 -4.22 7.00 6.49
N TYR A 171 -5.47 6.99 6.97
CA TYR A 171 -6.13 8.17 7.51
C TYR A 171 -6.24 8.05 9.02
N VAL A 172 -6.32 9.17 9.73
CA VAL A 172 -6.68 9.26 11.15
C VAL A 172 -8.10 8.77 11.35
N ASP A 173 -9.02 9.17 10.47
CA ASP A 173 -10.40 8.69 10.50
C ASP A 173 -10.93 8.25 9.13
N HIS A 174 -11.00 9.16 8.16
CA HIS A 174 -11.46 8.89 6.80
C HIS A 174 -10.87 9.89 5.80
N ALA A 175 -10.92 9.56 4.51
CA ALA A 175 -10.51 10.44 3.43
C ALA A 175 -11.53 11.53 3.15
N PRO A 176 -11.14 12.70 2.61
CA PRO A 176 -12.06 13.82 2.39
C PRO A 176 -13.11 13.55 1.30
N SER A 177 -12.96 12.49 0.50
CA SER A 177 -13.94 12.08 -0.51
C SER A 177 -13.91 10.57 -0.73
N SER A 178 -14.87 10.05 -1.50
CA SER A 178 -14.85 8.66 -1.98
C SER A 178 -13.81 8.39 -3.08
N TYR A 179 -13.18 9.42 -3.64
CA TYR A 179 -12.12 9.27 -4.64
C TYR A 179 -10.76 9.11 -3.95
N THR A 180 -10.56 7.95 -3.32
CA THR A 180 -9.29 7.62 -2.64
C THR A 180 -8.95 6.13 -2.71
N ASN A 181 -7.67 5.84 -2.55
CA ASN A 181 -7.08 4.51 -2.41
C ASN A 181 -5.84 4.64 -1.52
N GLY A 182 -5.39 3.54 -0.92
CA GLY A 182 -4.04 3.50 -0.35
C GLY A 182 -3.00 3.53 -1.48
N VAL A 183 -3.10 2.56 -2.39
CA VAL A 183 -2.31 2.47 -3.62
C VAL A 183 -3.26 2.35 -4.80
N ASP A 184 -3.01 3.12 -5.85
CA ASP A 184 -3.67 3.03 -7.15
C ASP A 184 -2.61 3.13 -8.24
N VAL A 185 -2.44 2.08 -9.03
CA VAL A 185 -1.48 2.05 -10.13
C VAL A 185 -2.15 1.66 -11.44
N LEU A 186 -1.97 2.53 -12.43
CA LEU A 186 -2.42 2.36 -13.80
C LEU A 186 -1.31 1.75 -14.66
N GLY A 187 -1.62 0.68 -15.41
CA GLY A 187 -0.69 0.06 -16.36
C GLY A 187 0.61 -0.49 -15.75
N GLY A 188 0.63 -0.72 -14.44
CA GLY A 188 1.81 -1.13 -13.69
C GLY A 188 2.15 -2.60 -13.93
N ARG A 189 3.45 -2.93 -14.02
CA ARG A 189 3.90 -4.29 -14.33
C ARG A 189 4.93 -4.78 -13.32
N GLY A 190 4.77 -5.99 -12.79
CA GLY A 190 5.77 -6.60 -11.89
C GLY A 190 5.94 -5.86 -10.56
N TRP A 191 4.89 -5.19 -10.08
CA TRP A 191 4.93 -4.49 -8.80
C TRP A 191 4.85 -5.46 -7.62
N VAL A 192 5.51 -5.11 -6.52
CA VAL A 192 5.41 -5.83 -5.24
C VAL A 192 4.97 -4.87 -4.15
N VAL A 193 3.86 -5.20 -3.50
CA VAL A 193 3.36 -4.51 -2.29
C VAL A 193 3.41 -5.50 -1.14
N ARG A 194 4.31 -5.29 -0.19
CA ARG A 194 4.55 -6.27 0.87
C ARG A 194 4.79 -5.68 2.24
N ASP A 195 4.42 -6.43 3.27
CA ASP A 195 4.76 -6.10 4.66
C ASP A 195 4.28 -4.67 5.04
N CYS A 196 3.17 -4.21 4.45
CA CYS A 196 2.59 -2.88 4.69
C CYS A 196 1.34 -2.95 5.55
N VAL A 197 0.98 -1.81 6.14
CA VAL A 197 -0.28 -1.58 6.86
C VAL A 197 -1.11 -0.56 6.08
N PHE A 198 -2.31 -0.94 5.69
CA PHE A 198 -3.33 -0.06 5.13
C PHE A 198 -4.43 0.12 6.16
N ARG A 199 -4.72 1.37 6.55
CA ARG A 199 -5.66 1.65 7.63
C ARG A 199 -6.64 2.75 7.26
N ARG A 200 -7.93 2.47 7.43
CA ARG A 200 -9.00 3.47 7.25
C ARG A 200 -8.99 4.12 5.86
N ILE A 201 -8.70 3.34 4.83
CA ILE A 201 -8.94 3.76 3.45
C ILE A 201 -10.45 3.65 3.20
N ARG A 202 -11.17 4.69 3.62
CA ARG A 202 -12.64 4.81 3.60
C ARG A 202 -13.02 6.27 3.40
N GLY A 203 -14.14 6.52 2.75
CA GLY A 203 -14.62 7.88 2.51
C GLY A 203 -15.45 8.44 3.67
N PRO A 204 -16.06 9.62 3.47
CA PRO A 204 -16.93 10.25 4.46
C PRO A 204 -18.14 9.39 4.83
N GLU A 205 -18.59 9.49 6.08
CA GLU A 205 -19.80 8.80 6.57
C GLU A 205 -21.04 9.20 5.76
N ALA A 206 -21.16 10.48 5.38
CA ALA A 206 -22.25 10.98 4.53
C ALA A 206 -22.31 10.29 3.14
N GLU A 207 -21.21 9.69 2.70
CA GLU A 207 -21.13 8.89 1.47
C GLU A 207 -21.21 7.38 1.74
N GLY A 208 -21.57 6.98 2.96
CA GLY A 208 -21.60 5.57 3.39
C GLY A 208 -20.22 4.94 3.46
N HIS A 209 -19.20 5.74 3.76
CA HIS A 209 -17.78 5.36 3.80
C HIS A 209 -17.20 4.83 2.48
N ARG A 210 -17.91 5.03 1.36
CA ARG A 210 -17.45 4.57 0.04
C ARG A 210 -16.05 5.11 -0.28
N ALA A 211 -15.18 4.24 -0.75
CA ALA A 211 -13.86 4.58 -1.27
C ALA A 211 -13.42 3.55 -2.31
N GLY A 212 -12.30 3.81 -2.99
CA GLY A 212 -11.61 2.77 -3.75
C GLY A 212 -10.92 1.73 -2.85
N PRO A 213 -10.39 0.65 -3.45
CA PRO A 213 -9.59 -0.35 -2.74
C PRO A 213 -8.40 0.26 -1.99
N ALA A 214 -8.02 -0.35 -0.87
CA ALA A 214 -6.76 -0.06 -0.18
C ALA A 214 -5.55 -0.29 -1.10
N VAL A 215 -5.58 -1.34 -1.93
CA VAL A 215 -4.58 -1.61 -2.98
C VAL A 215 -5.29 -1.89 -4.29
N LEU A 216 -5.04 -1.08 -5.31
CA LEU A 216 -5.64 -1.18 -6.64
C LEU A 216 -4.57 -1.18 -7.73
N PHE A 217 -4.59 -2.18 -8.60
CA PHE A 217 -3.83 -2.23 -9.85
C PHE A 217 -4.78 -2.53 -11.00
N TRP A 218 -4.81 -1.68 -12.02
CA TRP A 218 -5.80 -1.73 -13.09
C TRP A 218 -5.28 -1.04 -14.37
N HIS A 219 -6.13 -0.87 -15.38
CA HIS A 219 -5.80 -0.26 -16.67
C HIS A 219 -4.66 -0.98 -17.41
N GLY A 220 -4.75 -2.31 -17.53
CA GLY A 220 -3.76 -3.13 -18.21
C GLY A 220 -2.51 -3.44 -17.37
N SER A 221 -2.65 -3.34 -16.05
CA SER A 221 -1.63 -3.76 -15.10
C SER A 221 -1.36 -5.28 -15.21
N ARG A 222 -0.21 -5.75 -14.72
CA ARG A 222 0.13 -7.18 -14.76
C ARG A 222 1.13 -7.61 -13.71
N ASP A 223 1.15 -8.90 -13.42
CA ASP A 223 2.17 -9.58 -12.62
C ASP A 223 2.41 -8.92 -11.26
N THR A 224 1.36 -8.36 -10.66
CA THR A 224 1.43 -7.69 -9.36
C THR A 224 1.44 -8.73 -8.25
N ILE A 225 2.28 -8.53 -7.23
CA ILE A 225 2.30 -9.34 -6.02
C ILE A 225 1.90 -8.47 -4.83
N VAL A 226 0.81 -8.84 -4.16
CA VAL A 226 0.38 -8.20 -2.91
C VAL A 226 0.46 -9.25 -1.80
N GLU A 227 1.45 -9.13 -0.90
CA GLU A 227 1.71 -10.16 0.09
C GLU A 227 2.06 -9.68 1.51
N ARG A 228 1.65 -10.45 2.52
CA ARG A 228 1.98 -10.18 3.94
C ARG A 228 1.59 -8.78 4.43
N ASN A 229 0.57 -8.17 3.83
CA ASN A 229 0.05 -6.88 4.27
C ASN A 229 -1.06 -7.05 5.31
N LEU A 230 -1.23 -6.04 6.16
CA LEU A 230 -2.41 -5.86 7.00
C LEU A 230 -3.30 -4.78 6.38
N VAL A 231 -4.55 -5.10 6.09
CA VAL A 231 -5.57 -4.17 5.61
C VAL A 231 -6.67 -4.10 6.66
N LEU A 232 -6.81 -2.94 7.30
CA LEU A 232 -7.66 -2.77 8.48
C LEU A 232 -8.62 -1.59 8.28
N ASP A 233 -9.91 -1.86 8.48
CA ASP A 233 -10.95 -0.83 8.50
C ASP A 233 -11.05 -0.03 7.18
N CYS A 234 -10.69 -0.67 6.06
CA CYS A 234 -10.81 -0.10 4.72
C CYS A 234 -12.16 -0.46 4.10
N TYR A 235 -12.73 0.44 3.30
CA TYR A 235 -14.00 0.21 2.61
C TYR A 235 -13.93 -1.01 1.70
N ARG A 236 -12.90 -1.11 0.87
CA ARG A 236 -12.59 -2.29 0.04
C ARG A 236 -11.11 -2.63 0.22
N GLY A 237 -10.77 -3.92 0.22
CA GLY A 237 -9.40 -4.37 0.50
C GLY A 237 -8.46 -4.28 -0.70
N ILE A 238 -8.22 -5.40 -1.38
CA ILE A 238 -7.27 -5.51 -2.50
C ILE A 238 -8.04 -5.75 -3.80
N ALA A 239 -7.69 -5.06 -4.88
CA ALA A 239 -8.30 -5.24 -6.19
C ALA A 239 -7.28 -5.35 -7.32
N PHE A 240 -7.42 -6.38 -8.14
CA PHE A 240 -6.76 -6.52 -9.45
C PHE A 240 -7.80 -6.36 -10.55
N GLY A 241 -7.71 -5.26 -11.29
CA GLY A 241 -8.73 -4.80 -12.22
C GLY A 241 -10.04 -4.43 -11.53
N LEU A 242 -10.94 -3.78 -12.26
CA LEU A 242 -12.27 -3.40 -11.80
C LEU A 242 -13.35 -3.82 -12.80
N GLU A 243 -13.13 -3.56 -14.08
CA GLU A 243 -14.08 -3.82 -15.16
C GLU A 243 -13.36 -4.04 -16.50
N PRO A 244 -13.99 -4.71 -17.48
CA PRO A 244 -13.41 -4.85 -18.80
C PRO A 244 -13.12 -3.47 -19.43
N ARG A 245 -11.99 -3.33 -20.12
CA ARG A 245 -11.61 -2.04 -20.72
C ARG A 245 -12.51 -1.71 -21.90
N ALA A 246 -13.15 -0.54 -21.86
CA ALA A 246 -13.96 -0.07 -22.98
C ALA A 246 -13.11 0.06 -24.25
N GLY A 247 -13.52 -0.63 -25.33
CA GLY A 247 -12.81 -0.61 -26.62
C GLY A 247 -11.54 -1.45 -26.70
N ASP A 248 -11.15 -2.13 -25.62
CA ASP A 248 -10.05 -3.09 -25.58
C ASP A 248 -10.57 -4.39 -24.95
N PRO A 249 -10.83 -5.45 -25.74
CA PRO A 249 -11.31 -6.73 -25.22
C PRO A 249 -10.28 -7.45 -24.32
N GLY A 250 -9.15 -6.80 -24.02
CA GLY A 250 -8.13 -7.27 -23.11
C GLY A 250 -8.50 -7.15 -21.63
N ALA A 251 -7.72 -7.87 -20.83
CA ALA A 251 -7.81 -7.86 -19.38
C ALA A 251 -7.49 -6.47 -18.79
N ASP A 252 -8.20 -6.09 -17.73
CA ASP A 252 -7.91 -4.86 -16.97
C ASP A 252 -6.71 -5.06 -16.04
N HIS A 253 -6.46 -6.30 -15.64
CA HIS A 253 -5.21 -6.74 -15.03
C HIS A 253 -4.83 -8.14 -15.51
N LEU A 254 -3.56 -8.49 -15.69
CA LEU A 254 -3.12 -9.82 -16.11
C LEU A 254 -2.29 -10.52 -15.04
N GLY A 255 -2.75 -11.69 -14.59
CA GLY A 255 -2.03 -12.55 -13.66
C GLY A 255 -1.86 -11.95 -12.27
N GLY A 256 -0.71 -12.24 -11.65
CA GLY A 256 -0.38 -11.75 -10.33
C GLY A 256 -0.87 -12.63 -9.17
N VAL A 257 -0.48 -12.24 -7.96
CA VAL A 257 -0.67 -13.02 -6.73
C VAL A 257 -1.12 -12.14 -5.58
N ILE A 258 -2.23 -12.50 -4.96
CA ILE A 258 -2.70 -11.91 -3.69
C ILE A 258 -2.57 -12.99 -2.63
N ARG A 259 -1.56 -12.89 -1.76
CA ARG A 259 -1.29 -13.97 -0.79
C ARG A 259 -0.88 -13.55 0.61
N ARG A 260 -1.24 -14.35 1.60
CA ARG A 260 -0.78 -14.16 3.00
C ARG A 260 -1.11 -12.79 3.58
N ASN A 261 -2.14 -12.10 3.07
CA ASN A 261 -2.60 -10.84 3.62
C ASN A 261 -3.60 -11.11 4.76
N ALA A 262 -3.65 -10.17 5.71
CA ALA A 262 -4.65 -10.12 6.77
C ALA A 262 -5.61 -8.96 6.45
N ILE A 263 -6.90 -9.25 6.24
CA ILE A 263 -7.88 -8.23 5.89
C ILE A 263 -9.02 -8.27 6.90
N CYS A 264 -9.21 -7.18 7.64
CA CYS A 264 -10.25 -7.07 8.66
C CYS A 264 -11.07 -5.80 8.47
N ASN A 265 -12.39 -5.95 8.35
CA ASN A 265 -13.33 -4.85 8.54
C ASN A 265 -14.67 -5.40 9.04
N ARG A 266 -14.93 -5.19 10.33
CA ARG A 266 -16.15 -5.67 11.00
C ARG A 266 -17.32 -4.70 10.92
N SER A 267 -17.16 -3.61 10.18
CA SER A 267 -18.22 -2.62 10.03
C SER A 267 -19.26 -3.06 8.98
N PRO A 268 -20.56 -2.76 9.18
CA PRO A 268 -21.62 -3.17 8.25
C PRO A 268 -21.56 -2.44 6.90
N TRP A 269 -20.85 -1.30 6.83
CA TRP A 269 -20.66 -0.54 5.59
C TRP A 269 -19.55 -1.07 4.69
N ALA A 270 -18.71 -1.99 5.20
CA ALA A 270 -17.59 -2.54 4.45
C ALA A 270 -18.06 -3.24 3.17
N ASP A 271 -17.29 -3.05 2.11
CA ASP A 271 -17.39 -3.77 0.85
C ASP A 271 -16.60 -5.09 0.97
N GLU A 272 -16.26 -5.72 -0.16
CA GLU A 272 -15.47 -6.96 -0.16
C GLU A 272 -13.99 -6.80 0.18
N ALA A 273 -13.37 -7.88 0.66
CA ALA A 273 -11.96 -7.91 1.04
C ALA A 273 -11.04 -8.01 -0.18
N ILE A 274 -11.39 -8.85 -1.15
CA ILE A 274 -10.62 -9.02 -2.38
C ILE A 274 -11.58 -9.03 -3.57
N GLU A 275 -11.37 -8.14 -4.52
CA GLU A 275 -12.08 -8.11 -5.80
C GLU A 275 -11.11 -8.37 -6.94
N VAL A 276 -11.52 -9.16 -7.93
CA VAL A 276 -10.78 -9.34 -9.17
C VAL A 276 -11.73 -9.14 -10.33
N GLY A 277 -11.48 -8.13 -11.17
CA GLY A 277 -12.31 -7.78 -12.31
C GLY A 277 -11.53 -7.84 -13.62
N ALA A 278 -12.05 -8.58 -14.60
CA ALA A 278 -11.43 -8.76 -15.92
C ALA A 278 -9.93 -9.12 -15.86
N CYS A 279 -9.59 -10.17 -15.09
CA CYS A 279 -8.20 -10.55 -14.82
C CYS A 279 -7.96 -12.07 -14.94
N PRO A 280 -7.36 -12.53 -16.05
CA PRO A 280 -7.01 -13.93 -16.23
C PRO A 280 -5.76 -14.30 -15.43
N ASP A 281 -5.69 -15.58 -15.06
CA ASP A 281 -4.53 -16.25 -14.46
C ASP A 281 -4.09 -15.70 -13.09
N VAL A 282 -5.02 -15.14 -12.30
CA VAL A 282 -4.72 -14.63 -10.96
C VAL A 282 -4.74 -15.75 -9.91
N LEU A 283 -3.82 -15.65 -8.93
CA LEU A 283 -3.78 -16.51 -7.75
C LEU A 283 -4.16 -15.74 -6.48
N ILE A 284 -5.18 -16.23 -5.76
CA ILE A 284 -5.58 -15.72 -4.44
C ILE A 284 -5.38 -16.83 -3.41
N ASP A 285 -4.34 -16.71 -2.58
CA ASP A 285 -3.83 -17.86 -1.82
C ASP A 285 -3.42 -17.53 -0.38
N HIS A 286 -3.83 -18.36 0.60
CA HIS A 286 -3.44 -18.21 2.01
C HIS A 286 -3.77 -16.85 2.65
N ASN A 287 -4.83 -16.16 2.24
CA ASN A 287 -5.26 -14.92 2.91
C ASN A 287 -6.14 -15.23 4.13
N THR A 288 -6.09 -14.36 5.12
CA THR A 288 -6.97 -14.39 6.30
C THR A 288 -7.89 -13.19 6.26
N VAL A 289 -9.20 -13.42 6.16
CA VAL A 289 -10.22 -12.39 5.97
C VAL A 289 -11.29 -12.49 7.04
N LEU A 290 -11.55 -11.37 7.70
CA LEU A 290 -12.71 -11.17 8.56
C LEU A 290 -13.40 -9.86 8.16
N VAL A 291 -14.33 -9.96 7.21
CA VAL A 291 -15.11 -8.82 6.72
C VAL A 291 -16.59 -9.11 6.94
N GLU A 292 -17.22 -8.39 7.86
CA GLU A 292 -18.65 -8.55 8.16
C GLU A 292 -19.48 -7.93 7.03
N GLY A 293 -19.27 -6.63 6.79
CA GLY A 293 -19.68 -5.92 5.58
C GLY A 293 -21.15 -6.07 5.16
N LYS A 294 -21.45 -5.57 3.97
CA LYS A 294 -22.80 -5.65 3.37
C LYS A 294 -22.97 -6.76 2.34
N LEU A 295 -21.87 -7.42 1.96
CA LEU A 295 -21.84 -8.44 0.93
C LEU A 295 -21.81 -9.84 1.55
N ARG A 296 -22.45 -10.80 0.90
CA ARG A 296 -22.47 -12.22 1.32
C ARG A 296 -21.18 -12.98 0.98
N TRP A 297 -20.16 -12.28 0.47
CA TRP A 297 -18.87 -12.84 0.06
C TRP A 297 -17.74 -11.98 0.61
N SER A 298 -16.63 -12.63 0.95
CA SER A 298 -15.37 -11.98 1.31
C SER A 298 -14.50 -11.70 0.08
N ILE A 299 -14.55 -12.59 -0.91
CA ILE A 299 -13.74 -12.54 -2.11
C ILE A 299 -14.67 -12.68 -3.32
N SER A 300 -14.53 -11.85 -4.34
CA SER A 300 -15.18 -12.11 -5.62
C SER A 300 -14.28 -11.95 -6.83
N VAL A 301 -14.64 -12.70 -7.86
CA VAL A 301 -14.02 -12.68 -9.19
C VAL A 301 -15.12 -12.39 -10.21
N ARG A 302 -14.85 -11.51 -11.18
CA ARG A 302 -15.89 -10.92 -12.03
C ARG A 302 -15.49 -10.89 -13.50
N PHE A 303 -16.49 -11.04 -14.36
CA PHE A 303 -16.43 -10.98 -15.83
C PHE A 303 -15.79 -12.19 -16.52
N PRO A 304 -16.18 -12.51 -17.78
CA PRO A 304 -15.72 -13.70 -18.50
C PRO A 304 -14.21 -13.76 -18.78
N GLU A 305 -13.56 -12.60 -18.79
CA GLU A 305 -12.11 -12.43 -18.95
C GLU A 305 -11.35 -12.92 -17.70
N THR A 306 -12.02 -13.03 -16.55
CA THR A 306 -11.39 -13.50 -15.30
C THR A 306 -11.34 -15.02 -15.23
N ALA A 307 -10.14 -15.52 -14.97
CA ALA A 307 -9.86 -16.91 -14.62
C ALA A 307 -9.00 -16.90 -13.34
N ALA A 308 -9.61 -17.25 -12.22
CA ALA A 308 -8.97 -17.13 -10.91
C ALA A 308 -8.81 -18.51 -10.25
N THR A 309 -7.66 -18.71 -9.62
CA THR A 309 -7.44 -19.82 -8.70
C THR A 309 -7.44 -19.31 -7.26
N VAL A 310 -8.38 -19.77 -6.44
CA VAL A 310 -8.58 -19.31 -5.06
C VAL A 310 -8.40 -20.46 -4.07
N ARG A 311 -7.29 -20.46 -3.32
CA ARG A 311 -6.86 -21.61 -2.50
C ARG A 311 -6.46 -21.25 -1.08
N ASN A 312 -6.67 -22.17 -0.14
CA ASN A 312 -6.14 -22.08 1.22
C ASN A 312 -6.50 -20.79 1.99
N ASN A 313 -7.56 -20.08 1.59
CA ASN A 313 -7.97 -18.86 2.27
C ASN A 313 -8.84 -19.20 3.48
N LEU A 314 -8.68 -18.42 4.55
CA LEU A 314 -9.56 -18.44 5.72
C LEU A 314 -10.41 -17.17 5.68
N THR A 315 -11.70 -17.30 5.40
CA THR A 315 -12.65 -16.19 5.27
C THR A 315 -13.89 -16.44 6.11
N ASN A 316 -14.58 -15.38 6.54
CA ASN A 316 -15.84 -15.47 7.28
C ASN A 316 -17.08 -15.46 6.36
N ASN A 317 -16.90 -15.14 5.09
CA ASN A 317 -17.95 -15.17 4.06
C ASN A 317 -17.47 -15.91 2.80
N SER A 318 -18.39 -16.18 1.87
CA SER A 318 -18.13 -16.98 0.66
C SER A 318 -17.08 -16.39 -0.30
N VAL A 319 -16.58 -17.23 -1.22
CA VAL A 319 -15.89 -16.81 -2.45
C VAL A 319 -16.90 -16.87 -3.61
N ALA A 320 -17.08 -15.76 -4.33
CA ALA A 320 -18.11 -15.66 -5.36
C ALA A 320 -17.51 -15.51 -6.77
N ALA A 321 -17.96 -16.34 -7.71
CA ALA A 321 -17.85 -16.06 -9.13
C ALA A 321 -19.06 -15.25 -9.59
N ARG A 322 -18.81 -14.12 -10.24
CA ARG A 322 -19.84 -13.17 -10.69
C ARG A 322 -19.67 -12.90 -12.18
N ASP A 323 -20.75 -12.50 -12.82
CA ASP A 323 -20.73 -11.90 -14.15
C ASP A 323 -20.02 -12.75 -15.23
N GLY A 324 -20.04 -14.09 -15.09
CA GLY A 324 -19.43 -15.03 -16.05
C GLY A 324 -17.97 -15.42 -15.80
N ALA A 325 -17.38 -15.00 -14.68
CA ALA A 325 -16.01 -15.38 -14.33
C ALA A 325 -15.80 -16.89 -14.14
N ARG A 326 -14.59 -17.37 -14.47
CA ARG A 326 -14.14 -18.73 -14.16
C ARG A 326 -13.41 -18.74 -12.83
N LEU A 327 -13.86 -19.60 -11.92
CA LEU A 327 -13.33 -19.75 -10.57
C LEU A 327 -12.96 -21.21 -10.30
N GLU A 328 -11.68 -21.46 -10.09
CA GLU A 328 -11.19 -22.71 -9.52
C GLU A 328 -10.90 -22.47 -8.04
N GLN A 329 -11.53 -23.22 -7.15
CA GLN A 329 -11.32 -23.08 -5.71
C GLN A 329 -11.09 -24.41 -5.01
N SER A 330 -10.17 -24.42 -4.05
CA SER A 330 -9.89 -25.60 -3.23
C SER A 330 -9.34 -25.22 -1.85
N ALA A 331 -9.62 -26.04 -0.84
CA ALA A 331 -9.08 -25.89 0.51
C ALA A 331 -9.32 -24.51 1.19
N ASN A 332 -10.35 -23.76 0.77
CA ASN A 332 -10.77 -22.57 1.49
C ASN A 332 -11.68 -22.94 2.67
N ILE A 333 -11.56 -22.19 3.76
CA ILE A 333 -12.40 -22.28 4.94
C ILE A 333 -13.20 -20.97 4.99
N LEU A 334 -14.53 -21.07 4.88
CA LEU A 334 -15.41 -19.93 4.56
C LEU A 334 -16.33 -19.52 5.72
N ASP A 335 -16.10 -20.05 6.91
CA ASP A 335 -16.89 -19.85 8.13
C ASP A 335 -16.03 -19.37 9.31
N ALA A 336 -14.94 -18.66 9.01
CA ALA A 336 -14.07 -18.06 10.03
C ALA A 336 -14.88 -17.20 11.01
N ARG A 337 -14.57 -17.31 12.30
CA ARG A 337 -15.27 -16.59 13.36
C ARG A 337 -14.33 -15.66 14.12
N PRO A 338 -14.81 -14.51 14.63
CA PRO A 338 -13.98 -13.59 15.40
C PRO A 338 -13.25 -14.26 16.56
N GLU A 339 -13.90 -15.20 17.27
CA GLU A 339 -13.33 -15.93 18.41
C GLU A 339 -12.15 -16.85 18.04
N TRP A 340 -11.87 -17.06 16.75
CA TRP A 340 -10.68 -17.78 16.32
C TRP A 340 -9.43 -16.91 16.35
N PHE A 341 -9.54 -15.59 16.53
CA PHE A 341 -8.42 -14.65 16.42
C PHE A 341 -8.04 -14.00 17.76
N VAL A 342 -6.78 -13.58 17.88
CA VAL A 342 -6.24 -12.98 19.13
C VAL A 342 -6.87 -11.64 19.46
N ASP A 343 -6.91 -10.70 18.50
CA ASP A 343 -7.52 -9.38 18.67
C ASP A 343 -8.00 -8.85 17.29
N PRO A 344 -9.10 -9.42 16.75
CA PRO A 344 -9.57 -9.08 15.41
C PRO A 344 -9.98 -7.61 15.27
N ASP A 345 -10.45 -6.97 16.35
CA ASP A 345 -10.85 -5.56 16.35
C ASP A 345 -9.66 -4.61 16.13
N ARG A 346 -8.44 -5.08 16.45
CA ARG A 346 -7.18 -4.37 16.15
C ARG A 346 -6.42 -4.93 14.96
N GLY A 347 -7.01 -5.86 14.21
CA GLY A 347 -6.39 -6.49 13.05
C GLY A 347 -5.41 -7.62 13.37
N ASP A 348 -5.34 -8.08 14.63
CA ASP A 348 -4.53 -9.25 15.00
C ASP A 348 -5.28 -10.55 14.70
N LEU A 349 -5.23 -10.94 13.41
CA LEU A 349 -5.84 -12.16 12.89
C LEU A 349 -4.95 -13.40 13.05
N ARG A 350 -4.09 -13.45 14.08
CA ARG A 350 -3.42 -14.71 14.47
C ARG A 350 -4.43 -15.62 15.17
N LEU A 351 -4.39 -16.94 14.91
CA LEU A 351 -5.37 -17.85 15.52
C LEU A 351 -5.09 -18.09 17.02
N VAL A 352 -6.14 -18.10 17.85
CA VAL A 352 -6.09 -18.56 19.24
C VAL A 352 -6.11 -20.09 19.28
N GLY A 353 -5.23 -20.72 20.06
CA GLY A 353 -5.25 -22.18 20.26
C GLY A 353 -4.22 -23.00 19.49
N TYR A 354 -3.09 -22.44 19.07
CA TYR A 354 -1.90 -23.24 18.72
C TYR A 354 -1.20 -23.76 19.99
N ALA A 355 -1.83 -24.67 20.73
CA ALA A 355 -1.09 -25.62 21.55
C ALA A 355 -0.72 -26.81 20.66
N THR A 356 0.53 -27.26 20.73
CA THR A 356 1.00 -28.49 20.07
C THR A 356 0.02 -29.64 20.33
N PRO A 357 -0.47 -30.36 19.30
CA PRO A 357 -1.43 -31.44 19.52
C PRO A 357 -0.80 -32.55 20.38
N SER A 358 -1.51 -32.98 21.43
CA SER A 358 -1.20 -34.22 22.14
C SER A 358 -1.78 -35.41 21.37
N PRO A 359 -1.14 -36.60 21.36
CA PRO A 359 -1.66 -37.75 20.66
C PRO A 359 -2.97 -38.23 21.31
N GLY A 360 -4.12 -37.94 20.70
CA GLY A 360 -5.43 -38.47 21.15
C GLY A 360 -6.62 -37.52 21.08
N ASP A 361 -6.43 -36.24 20.76
CA ASP A 361 -7.55 -35.29 20.71
C ASP A 361 -8.40 -35.42 19.43
N ARG A 362 -9.73 -35.34 19.60
CA ARG A 362 -10.72 -35.18 18.52
C ARG A 362 -10.37 -33.96 17.65
N PRO A 363 -10.74 -33.88 16.36
CA PRO A 363 -10.26 -32.82 15.47
C PRO A 363 -10.83 -31.45 15.90
N GLY A 364 -10.05 -30.75 16.73
CA GLY A 364 -10.17 -29.32 16.95
C GLY A 364 -9.48 -28.55 15.82
N ILE A 365 -9.21 -27.26 16.07
CA ILE A 365 -8.58 -26.28 15.15
C ILE A 365 -7.29 -26.79 14.45
N SER A 366 -6.69 -27.88 14.92
CA SER A 366 -5.61 -28.63 14.26
C SER A 366 -5.95 -29.10 12.83
N GLY A 367 -7.23 -29.37 12.51
CA GLY A 367 -7.67 -29.71 11.15
C GLY A 367 -7.64 -28.54 10.16
N LEU A 368 -7.79 -27.30 10.64
CA LEU A 368 -7.70 -26.11 9.79
C LEU A 368 -6.29 -25.96 9.21
N ALA A 369 -5.25 -26.20 10.02
CA ALA A 369 -3.84 -26.04 9.62
C ALA A 369 -3.36 -27.09 8.60
N ALA A 370 -3.93 -28.30 8.63
CA ALA A 370 -3.63 -29.36 7.68
C ALA A 370 -4.28 -29.13 6.31
N GLY A 371 -5.46 -28.50 6.27
CA GLY A 371 -6.14 -28.14 5.03
C GLY A 371 -5.55 -26.91 4.33
N VAL A 372 -5.07 -25.92 5.09
CA VAL A 372 -4.57 -24.62 4.57
C VAL A 372 -3.05 -24.50 4.53
N GLY A 373 -2.30 -25.60 4.59
CA GLY A 373 -0.83 -25.60 4.46
C GLY A 373 -0.12 -24.68 5.47
N ALA A 374 0.01 -25.13 6.72
CA ALA A 374 0.90 -24.56 7.75
C ALA A 374 1.00 -23.02 7.75
N PHE A 375 0.04 -22.41 8.45
CA PHE A 375 0.11 -21.07 9.00
C PHE A 375 1.35 -20.98 9.91
N GLU A 376 2.52 -20.62 9.37
CA GLU A 376 3.73 -20.53 10.20
C GLU A 376 3.55 -19.42 11.24
N PRO A 377 3.56 -19.74 12.54
CA PRO A 377 3.44 -18.75 13.62
C PRO A 377 4.65 -17.79 13.72
N GLY A 378 5.64 -17.92 12.84
CA GLY A 378 6.93 -17.22 12.90
C GLY A 378 7.10 -16.04 11.94
N ALA A 379 6.29 -15.90 10.89
CA ALA A 379 6.31 -14.70 10.07
C ALA A 379 5.62 -13.57 10.84
N LYS A 380 6.39 -12.68 11.48
CA LYS A 380 5.86 -11.48 12.12
C LYS A 380 5.01 -10.73 11.09
N ARG A 381 3.69 -10.72 11.27
CA ARG A 381 2.82 -9.81 10.51
C ARG A 381 3.14 -8.38 10.96
N PRO A 382 3.07 -7.38 10.06
CA PRO A 382 3.14 -5.99 10.46
C PRO A 382 2.10 -5.73 11.55
N THR A 383 2.53 -5.26 12.72
CA THR A 383 1.60 -4.89 13.80
C THR A 383 1.20 -3.43 13.59
N PRO A 384 -0.07 -3.05 13.82
CA PRO A 384 -0.43 -1.65 13.89
C PRO A 384 0.39 -1.01 15.03
N GLY A 385 1.39 -0.22 14.69
CA GLY A 385 2.16 0.54 15.67
C GLY A 385 1.22 1.41 16.49
N ARG A 386 1.35 1.38 17.81
CA ARG A 386 0.63 2.31 18.69
C ARG A 386 1.35 3.66 18.64
N GLN A 387 0.83 4.64 17.91
CA GLN A 387 1.40 5.99 17.91
C GLN A 387 0.34 7.09 17.95
N PRO A 388 0.62 8.19 18.67
CA PRO A 388 -0.32 9.27 18.92
C PRO A 388 -0.62 10.06 17.63
N ASP A 389 -1.82 10.60 17.57
CA ASP A 389 -2.26 11.45 16.48
C ASP A 389 -1.30 12.64 16.29
N PRO A 390 -1.10 13.12 15.05
CA PRO A 390 -0.46 14.42 14.86
C PRO A 390 -1.23 15.46 15.69
N PRO A 391 -0.55 16.42 16.34
CA PRO A 391 -1.23 17.43 17.14
C PRO A 391 -2.30 18.13 16.28
N GLY A 392 -3.56 17.97 16.70
CA GLY A 392 -4.72 18.41 15.95
C GLY A 392 -4.67 19.89 15.66
N GLY A 393 -4.52 20.24 14.38
CA GLY A 393 -4.91 21.54 13.89
C GLY A 393 -6.42 21.61 13.91
N ARG A 394 -6.99 22.38 14.84
CA ARG A 394 -8.42 22.72 14.82
C ARG A 394 -8.79 23.22 13.43
N ALA A 395 -9.76 22.57 12.80
CA ALA A 395 -10.49 23.15 11.68
C ALA A 395 -11.07 24.50 12.15
N PRO A 396 -10.81 25.62 11.45
CA PRO A 396 -11.48 26.87 11.73
C PRO A 396 -12.91 26.79 11.20
N GLY A 397 -13.85 26.74 12.14
CA GLY A 397 -15.12 27.47 12.11
C GLY A 397 -16.02 27.31 10.90
N ALA A 398 -17.02 26.45 11.02
CA ALA A 398 -18.30 26.68 10.37
C ALA A 398 -18.94 27.97 10.93
N HIS A 399 -19.32 28.89 10.05
CA HIS A 399 -20.22 30.01 10.34
C HIS A 399 -20.97 30.39 9.06
N PRO A 400 -22.17 30.94 9.23
CA PRO A 400 -23.44 30.30 9.60
C PRO A 400 -24.18 29.71 8.39
#